data_AF-A0A8G1UNB6-F1
#
_entry.id   AF-A0A8G1UNB6-F1
#
_cell.length_a   1.000
_cell.length_b   1.000
_cell.length_c   1.000
_cell.angle_alpha   90.00
_cell.angle_beta   90.00
_cell.angle_gamma   90.00
#
_symmetry.space_group_name_H-M   'P 1'
#
loop_
_entity.id
_entity.type
_entity.pdbx_description
1 polymer ?
#
loop_
_entity_poly.entity_id
_entity_poly.type
_entity_poly.pdbx_seq_one_letter_code
_entity_poly.pdbx_strand_id
1 'polypeptide(L)'
;MPTLPHTGLQTPEQPRYEVTSCQELTLLRATPFLAVLSHGSRKIGSAQNYGDGDATEFVPHSDFDVADFARFADACRLDGQPVNLSLLLDLLIEEFNVGRSLRAQALQGRTLLREVGPDGTATISGTIPMPATADDRRRAHTALRLPLTIGAVTQFWNGTSWEHLASTPAT
;
A
#
# COMPACT_ATOMS: atom_id res chain seq x y z
N MET A 1 -3.53 4.69 -17.91
CA MET A 1 -2.72 4.69 -16.67
C MET A 1 -3.06 3.43 -15.89
N PRO A 2 -2.11 2.51 -15.71
CA PRO A 2 -2.30 1.36 -14.82
C PRO A 2 -2.50 1.81 -13.37
N THR A 3 -3.31 1.05 -12.64
CA THR A 3 -3.56 1.22 -11.20
C THR A 3 -2.79 0.15 -10.43
N LEU A 4 -2.06 0.58 -9.42
CA LEU A 4 -1.39 -0.34 -8.50
C LEU A 4 -2.43 -1.10 -7.68
N PRO A 5 -2.33 -2.44 -7.60
CA PRO A 5 -3.41 -3.29 -7.12
C PRO A 5 -3.74 -3.11 -5.64
N HIS A 6 -2.77 -2.73 -4.81
CA HIS A 6 -3.00 -2.68 -3.37
C HIS A 6 -3.38 -1.28 -2.89
N THR A 7 -2.75 -0.24 -3.42
CA THR A 7 -2.97 1.15 -3.00
C THR A 7 -3.93 1.94 -3.87
N GLY A 8 -4.26 1.47 -5.08
CA GLY A 8 -5.11 2.24 -5.99
C GLY A 8 -4.40 3.41 -6.68
N LEU A 9 -3.09 3.59 -6.44
CA LEU A 9 -2.29 4.62 -7.10
C LEU A 9 -2.25 4.39 -8.62
N GLN A 10 -2.64 5.39 -9.38
CA GLN A 10 -2.56 5.40 -10.84
C GLN A 10 -1.20 5.96 -11.25
N THR A 11 -0.45 5.19 -12.03
CA THR A 11 0.90 5.56 -12.50
C THR A 11 0.96 5.63 -14.02
N PRO A 12 1.94 6.36 -14.60
CA PRO A 12 2.27 6.26 -16.02
C PRO A 12 2.61 4.82 -16.44
N GLU A 13 2.35 4.45 -17.69
CA GLU A 13 2.76 3.14 -18.20
C GLU A 13 4.28 2.97 -18.28
N GLN A 14 4.98 4.07 -18.56
CA GLN A 14 6.43 4.19 -18.64
C GLN A 14 6.87 5.61 -18.22
N PRO A 15 8.04 5.78 -17.58
CA PRO A 15 8.84 4.72 -16.98
C PRO A 15 8.13 4.08 -15.77
N ARG A 16 8.46 2.84 -15.44
CA ARG A 16 7.93 2.16 -14.25
C ARG A 16 8.93 2.21 -13.11
N TYR A 17 8.67 3.11 -12.17
CA TYR A 17 9.42 3.19 -10.93
C TYR A 17 8.72 2.39 -9.84
N GLU A 18 9.47 1.56 -9.14
CA GLU A 18 8.96 0.68 -8.10
C GLU A 18 9.91 0.63 -6.91
N VAL A 19 9.34 0.39 -5.73
CA VAL A 19 10.13 0.06 -4.54
C VAL A 19 10.53 -1.41 -4.64
N THR A 20 11.84 -1.67 -4.59
CA THR A 20 12.38 -3.04 -4.69
C THR A 20 12.83 -3.60 -3.36
N SER A 21 13.07 -2.74 -2.37
CA SER A 21 13.35 -3.13 -1.00
C SER A 21 12.90 -2.04 -0.04
N CYS A 22 12.38 -2.42 1.12
CA CYS A 22 12.07 -1.51 2.21
C CYS A 22 12.59 -2.10 3.52
N GLN A 23 13.32 -1.28 4.28
CA GLN A 23 13.85 -1.61 5.59
C GLN A 23 13.39 -0.57 6.59
N GLU A 24 12.61 -1.01 7.57
CA GLU A 24 12.34 -0.23 8.78
C GLU A 24 13.52 -0.35 9.73
N LEU A 25 13.93 0.79 10.28
CA LEU A 25 14.96 0.90 11.30
C LEU A 25 14.25 1.12 12.63
N THR A 26 14.12 0.08 13.44
CA THR A 26 13.49 0.21 14.76
C THR A 26 14.41 1.00 15.69
N LEU A 27 14.09 2.27 15.95
CA LEU A 27 14.73 3.09 16.98
C LEU A 27 13.79 3.27 18.17
N LEU A 28 14.36 3.56 19.35
CA LEU A 28 13.63 3.70 20.62
C LEU A 28 12.50 4.76 20.62
N ARG A 29 12.51 5.71 19.68
CA ARG A 29 11.60 6.88 19.67
C ARG A 29 11.06 7.24 18.28
N ALA A 30 11.47 6.51 17.25
CA ALA A 30 11.20 6.85 15.86
C ALA A 30 11.19 5.56 15.03
N THR A 31 10.42 5.56 13.95
CA THR A 31 10.41 4.46 12.97
C THR A 31 10.96 4.96 11.64
N PRO A 32 12.25 5.32 11.56
CA PRO A 32 12.84 5.65 10.29
C PRO A 32 12.76 4.46 9.34
N PHE A 33 12.65 4.75 8.05
CA PHE A 33 12.73 3.71 7.04
C PHE A 33 13.60 4.16 5.87
N LEU A 34 14.14 3.17 5.18
CA LEU A 34 14.82 3.32 3.92
C LEU A 34 14.18 2.38 2.90
N ALA A 35 13.61 2.96 1.84
CA ALA A 35 13.09 2.21 0.70
C ALA A 35 13.91 2.50 -0.55
N VAL A 36 14.32 1.48 -1.28
CA VAL A 36 15.07 1.62 -2.54
C VAL A 36 14.10 1.66 -3.69
N LEU A 37 14.19 2.71 -4.52
CA LEU A 37 13.44 2.82 -5.76
C LEU A 37 14.32 2.39 -6.93
N SER A 38 13.72 1.67 -7.87
CA SER A 38 14.37 1.16 -9.08
C SER A 38 13.51 1.35 -10.33
N HIS A 39 14.17 1.35 -11.47
CA HIS A 39 13.59 1.19 -12.81
C HIS A 39 14.15 -0.08 -13.43
N GLY A 40 13.35 -1.15 -13.43
CA GLY A 40 13.86 -2.50 -13.74
C GLY A 40 14.98 -2.88 -12.77
N SER A 41 16.15 -3.26 -13.29
CA SER A 41 17.31 -3.61 -12.46
C SER A 41 18.16 -2.41 -12.01
N ARG A 42 17.86 -1.19 -12.46
CA ARG A 42 18.64 0.01 -12.13
C ARG A 42 18.06 0.72 -10.92
N LYS A 43 18.84 0.86 -9.85
CA LYS A 43 18.51 1.73 -8.72
C LYS A 43 18.49 3.19 -9.17
N ILE A 44 17.40 3.91 -8.88
CA ILE A 44 17.24 5.33 -9.21
C ILE A 44 17.40 6.24 -7.98
N GLY A 45 17.25 5.69 -6.79
CA GLY A 45 17.34 6.46 -5.55
C GLY A 45 16.77 5.70 -4.36
N SER A 46 16.39 6.45 -3.34
CA SER A 46 15.73 5.93 -2.16
C SER A 46 14.71 6.91 -1.61
N ALA A 47 13.64 6.39 -1.01
CA ALA A 47 12.75 7.14 -0.15
C ALA A 47 13.18 6.96 1.30
N GLN A 48 13.25 8.06 2.04
CA GLN A 48 13.71 8.10 3.41
C GLN A 48 12.72 8.88 4.27
N ASN A 49 12.48 8.39 5.48
CA ASN A 49 11.82 9.12 6.55
C ASN A 49 12.63 8.90 7.82
N TYR A 50 12.85 9.96 8.60
CA TYR A 50 13.69 9.90 9.80
C TYR A 50 12.90 9.57 11.09
N GLY A 51 11.59 9.38 10.96
CA GLY A 51 10.68 9.01 12.05
C GLY A 51 10.41 10.14 13.05
N ASP A 52 10.64 11.38 12.63
CA ASP A 52 10.33 12.64 13.32
C ASP A 52 8.91 13.16 13.02
N GLY A 53 8.21 12.52 12.07
CA GLY A 53 6.89 12.94 11.60
C GLY A 53 6.94 13.88 10.40
N ASP A 54 8.13 14.14 9.85
CA ASP A 54 8.29 14.92 8.63
C ASP A 54 7.93 14.10 7.37
N ALA A 55 7.85 14.79 6.24
CA ALA A 55 7.53 14.22 4.94
C ALA A 55 8.58 13.20 4.48
N THR A 56 8.15 12.18 3.75
CA THR A 56 9.04 11.22 3.11
C THR A 56 9.78 11.90 1.95
N GLU A 57 11.11 11.80 1.94
CA GLU A 57 11.97 12.48 0.98
C GLU A 57 12.53 11.50 -0.06
N PHE A 58 12.65 11.97 -1.31
CA PHE A 58 13.37 11.26 -2.36
C PHE A 58 14.83 11.69 -2.40
N VAL A 59 15.74 10.75 -2.16
CA VAL A 59 17.18 10.93 -2.30
C VAL A 59 17.63 10.22 -3.59
N PRO A 60 18.01 10.97 -4.65
CA PRO A 60 18.38 10.39 -5.93
C PRO A 60 19.70 9.63 -5.85
N HIS A 61 19.85 8.61 -6.69
CA HIS A 61 21.15 8.03 -7.00
C HIS A 61 21.96 9.01 -7.85
N SER A 62 23.29 9.00 -7.73
CA SER A 62 24.17 10.05 -8.29
C SER A 62 24.10 10.25 -9.80
N ASP A 63 23.61 9.25 -10.54
CA ASP A 63 23.52 9.22 -12.00
C ASP A 63 22.08 9.32 -12.52
N PHE A 64 21.13 9.66 -11.64
CA PHE A 64 19.71 9.75 -11.94
C PHE A 64 19.22 11.21 -11.93
N ASP A 65 18.49 11.61 -12.97
CA ASP A 65 17.94 12.96 -13.10
C ASP A 65 16.68 13.11 -12.23
N VAL A 66 16.74 13.98 -11.23
CA VAL A 66 15.61 14.28 -10.34
C VAL A 66 14.40 14.82 -11.12
N ALA A 67 14.64 15.52 -12.23
CA ALA A 67 13.55 16.03 -13.06
C ALA A 67 12.74 14.91 -13.73
N ASP A 68 13.33 13.74 -14.01
CA ASP A 68 12.61 12.57 -14.52
C ASP A 68 11.61 12.05 -13.47
N PHE A 69 12.00 12.00 -12.20
CA PHE A 69 11.12 11.53 -11.13
C PHE A 69 10.04 12.55 -10.78
N ALA A 70 10.36 13.85 -10.81
CA ALA A 70 9.36 14.90 -10.66
C ALA A 70 8.26 14.80 -11.73
N ARG A 71 8.63 14.61 -13.01
CA ARG A 71 7.66 14.38 -14.10
C ARG A 71 6.80 13.14 -13.89
N PHE A 72 7.39 12.06 -13.41
CA PHE A 72 6.63 10.85 -13.05
C PHE A 72 5.64 11.16 -11.92
N ALA A 73 6.08 11.86 -10.88
CA ALA A 73 5.22 12.22 -9.75
C ALA A 73 4.04 13.12 -10.17
N ASP A 74 4.30 14.12 -11.01
CA ASP A 74 3.28 15.03 -11.54
C ASP A 74 2.23 14.32 -12.41
N ALA A 75 2.55 13.14 -12.94
CA ALA A 75 1.64 12.31 -13.73
C ALA A 75 0.86 11.29 -12.89
N CYS A 76 1.28 11.01 -11.66
CA CYS A 76 0.61 10.06 -10.77
C CYS A 76 -0.70 10.62 -10.21
N ARG A 77 -1.71 9.75 -10.04
CA ARG A 77 -3.02 10.14 -9.52
C ARG A 77 -3.52 9.14 -8.48
N LEU A 78 -4.25 9.63 -7.49
CA LEU A 78 -5.07 8.81 -6.58
C LEU A 78 -6.51 9.29 -6.73
N ASP A 79 -7.41 8.39 -7.11
CA ASP A 79 -8.81 8.72 -7.42
C ASP A 79 -8.97 9.89 -8.41
N GLY A 80 -8.07 9.95 -9.41
CA GLY A 80 -8.04 11.00 -10.43
C GLY A 80 -7.44 12.34 -9.96
N GLN A 81 -7.04 12.47 -8.70
CA GLN A 81 -6.42 13.68 -8.15
C GLN A 81 -4.88 13.60 -8.15
N PRO A 82 -4.15 14.70 -8.40
CA PRO A 82 -2.70 14.74 -8.25
C PRO A 82 -2.27 14.36 -6.83
N VAL A 83 -1.21 13.56 -6.73
CA VAL A 83 -0.56 13.26 -5.46
C VAL A 83 0.71 14.10 -5.32
N ASN A 84 1.01 14.57 -4.11
CA ASN A 84 2.30 15.21 -3.85
C ASN A 84 3.42 14.14 -3.75
N LEU A 85 4.68 14.58 -3.82
CA LEU A 85 5.84 13.69 -3.82
C LEU A 85 5.90 12.78 -2.58
N SER A 86 5.68 13.33 -1.38
CA SER A 86 5.71 12.52 -0.14
C SER A 86 4.66 11.41 -0.19
N LEU A 87 3.41 11.77 -0.48
CA LEU A 87 2.31 10.82 -0.57
C LEU A 87 2.56 9.77 -1.65
N LEU A 88 3.15 10.15 -2.80
CA LEU A 88 3.54 9.20 -3.83
C LEU A 88 4.54 8.16 -3.28
N LEU A 89 5.59 8.62 -2.58
CA LEU A 89 6.59 7.72 -2.01
C LEU A 89 5.97 6.78 -0.98
N ASP A 90 5.10 7.31 -0.12
CA ASP A 90 4.38 6.54 0.89
C ASP A 90 3.51 5.45 0.23
N LEU A 91 2.77 5.79 -0.83
CA LEU A 91 1.95 4.83 -1.59
C LEU A 91 2.78 3.77 -2.33
N LEU A 92 3.95 4.11 -2.87
CA LEU A 92 4.84 3.12 -3.49
C LEU A 92 5.44 2.16 -2.46
N ILE A 93 5.76 2.66 -1.26
CA ILE A 93 6.26 1.85 -0.15
C ILE A 93 5.17 0.95 0.39
N GLU A 94 3.96 1.48 0.58
CA GLU A 94 2.80 0.72 1.00
C GLU A 94 2.49 -0.40 0.00
N GLU A 95 2.48 -0.10 -1.30
CA GLU A 95 2.30 -1.10 -2.36
C GLU A 95 3.31 -2.26 -2.23
N PHE A 96 4.59 -1.94 -2.03
CA PHE A 96 5.64 -2.94 -1.83
C PHE A 96 5.42 -3.76 -0.55
N ASN A 97 5.15 -3.11 0.58
CA ASN A 97 4.98 -3.75 1.88
C ASN A 97 3.74 -4.65 1.92
N VAL A 98 2.63 -4.19 1.35
CA VAL A 98 1.40 -4.97 1.23
C VAL A 98 1.61 -6.16 0.29
N GLY A 99 2.21 -5.95 -0.89
CA GLY A 99 2.51 -7.03 -1.83
C GLY A 99 3.49 -8.08 -1.25
N ARG A 100 4.50 -7.65 -0.49
CA ARG A 100 5.39 -8.55 0.27
C ARG A 100 4.61 -9.34 1.34
N SER A 101 3.76 -8.67 2.11
CA SER A 101 2.96 -9.30 3.16
C SER A 101 1.97 -10.31 2.60
N LEU A 102 1.28 -9.98 1.51
CA LEU A 102 0.35 -10.90 0.84
C LEU A 102 1.04 -12.17 0.36
N ARG A 103 2.23 -12.05 -0.25
CA ARG A 103 3.03 -13.22 -0.65
C ARG A 103 3.40 -14.08 0.54
N ALA A 104 3.81 -13.48 1.66
CA ALA A 104 4.14 -14.22 2.87
C ALA A 104 2.91 -14.92 3.49
N GLN A 105 1.76 -14.27 3.53
CA GLN A 105 0.52 -14.84 4.06
C GLN A 105 -0.05 -15.95 3.17
N ALA A 106 0.06 -15.80 1.85
CA ALA A 106 -0.39 -16.81 0.89
C ALA A 106 0.32 -18.16 1.10
N LEU A 107 1.62 -18.16 1.44
CA LEU A 107 2.38 -19.37 1.78
C LEU A 107 1.82 -20.12 3.01
N GLN A 108 1.01 -19.45 3.83
CA GLN A 108 0.37 -19.99 5.03
C GLN A 108 -1.14 -20.25 4.83
N GLY A 109 -1.66 -20.11 3.60
CA GLY A 109 -3.10 -20.22 3.33
C GLY A 109 -3.92 -19.06 3.92
N ARG A 110 -3.28 -17.92 4.17
CA ARG A 110 -3.88 -16.72 4.78
C ARG A 110 -3.93 -15.57 3.77
N THR A 111 -4.71 -14.56 4.11
CA THR A 111 -4.80 -13.29 3.38
C THR A 111 -4.85 -12.11 4.34
N LEU A 112 -4.64 -10.90 3.82
CA LEU A 112 -4.72 -9.66 4.58
C LEU A 112 -6.17 -9.17 4.68
N LEU A 113 -6.47 -8.55 5.82
CA LEU A 113 -7.62 -7.68 6.03
C LEU A 113 -7.18 -6.23 6.04
N ARG A 114 -8.02 -5.35 5.49
CA ARG A 114 -7.90 -3.91 5.66
C ARG A 114 -9.24 -3.31 6.06
N GLU A 115 -9.20 -2.22 6.81
CA GLU A 115 -10.35 -1.33 6.99
C GLU A 115 -10.20 -0.14 6.07
N VAL A 116 -11.29 0.24 5.41
CA VAL A 116 -11.37 1.47 4.62
C VAL A 116 -12.30 2.41 5.34
N GLY A 117 -11.75 3.52 5.83
CA GLY A 117 -12.48 4.55 6.56
C GLY A 117 -13.46 5.34 5.69
N PRO A 118 -14.34 6.16 6.30
CA PRO A 118 -15.29 7.02 5.56
C PRO A 118 -14.62 8.04 4.63
N ASP A 119 -13.37 8.40 4.92
CA ASP A 119 -12.51 9.29 4.15
C ASP A 119 -11.76 8.58 3.01
N GLY A 120 -11.93 7.26 2.88
CA GLY A 120 -11.23 6.42 1.91
C GLY A 120 -9.88 5.90 2.38
N THR A 121 -9.40 6.32 3.56
CA THR A 121 -8.11 5.86 4.09
C THR A 121 -8.16 4.36 4.38
N ALA A 122 -7.21 3.61 3.83
CA ALA A 122 -7.13 2.17 4.00
C ALA A 122 -6.01 1.79 4.98
N THR A 123 -6.31 0.96 5.98
CA THR A 123 -5.33 0.48 6.97
C THR A 123 -5.40 -1.04 7.08
N ILE A 124 -4.25 -1.71 6.95
CA ILE A 124 -4.16 -3.16 7.19
C ILE A 124 -4.50 -3.44 8.66
N SER A 125 -5.57 -4.20 8.90
CA SER A 125 -6.13 -4.43 10.23
C SER A 125 -5.87 -5.84 10.77
N GLY A 126 -5.39 -6.76 9.92
CA GLY A 126 -5.03 -8.10 10.37
C GLY A 126 -4.89 -9.11 9.24
N THR A 127 -4.96 -10.40 9.60
CA THR A 127 -4.91 -11.52 8.66
C THR A 127 -5.96 -12.57 9.01
N ILE A 128 -6.50 -13.23 8.00
CA ILE A 128 -7.45 -14.34 8.16
C ILE A 128 -7.05 -15.52 7.27
N PRO A 129 -7.50 -16.76 7.55
CA PRO A 129 -7.51 -17.81 6.54
C PRO A 129 -8.22 -17.35 5.27
N MET A 130 -7.74 -17.75 4.10
CA MET A 130 -8.37 -17.37 2.84
C MET A 130 -9.82 -17.89 2.80
N PRO A 131 -10.84 -17.01 2.74
CA PRO A 131 -12.22 -17.46 2.70
C PRO A 131 -12.56 -18.02 1.32
N ALA A 132 -13.10 -19.25 1.27
CA ALA A 132 -13.50 -19.89 0.01
C ALA A 132 -14.96 -19.59 -0.36
N THR A 133 -15.79 -19.29 0.64
CA THR A 133 -17.24 -19.12 0.49
C THR A 133 -17.73 -17.84 1.16
N ALA A 134 -18.92 -17.35 0.78
CA ALA A 134 -19.56 -16.21 1.48
C ALA A 134 -19.80 -16.50 2.97
N ASP A 135 -20.05 -17.76 3.32
CA ASP A 135 -20.23 -18.19 4.71
C ASP A 135 -18.93 -18.11 5.52
N ASP A 136 -17.77 -18.42 4.93
CA ASP A 136 -16.47 -18.20 5.58
C ASP A 136 -16.27 -16.74 5.92
N ARG A 137 -16.58 -15.84 4.97
CA ARG A 137 -16.41 -14.41 5.18
C ARG A 137 -17.34 -13.88 6.26
N ARG A 138 -18.61 -14.29 6.26
CA ARG A 138 -19.58 -13.96 7.31
C ARG A 138 -19.14 -14.45 8.69
N ARG A 139 -18.64 -15.69 8.79
CA ARG A 139 -18.09 -16.23 10.04
C ARG A 139 -16.89 -15.42 10.53
N ALA A 140 -15.95 -15.09 9.64
CA ALA A 140 -14.78 -14.28 9.97
C ALA A 140 -15.19 -12.88 10.46
N HIS A 141 -16.13 -12.24 9.74
CA HIS A 141 -16.67 -10.93 10.10
C HIS A 141 -17.27 -10.91 11.51
N THR A 142 -18.13 -11.89 11.83
CA THR A 142 -18.74 -12.01 13.16
C THR A 142 -17.73 -12.35 14.25
N ALA A 143 -16.82 -13.30 14.01
CA ALA A 143 -15.84 -13.75 14.99
C ALA A 143 -14.86 -12.64 15.39
N LEU A 144 -14.48 -11.79 14.44
CA LEU A 144 -13.56 -10.67 14.65
C LEU A 144 -14.26 -9.36 15.06
N ARG A 145 -15.61 -9.34 15.09
CA ARG A 145 -16.42 -8.17 15.46
C ARG A 145 -16.10 -6.93 14.61
N LEU A 146 -15.98 -7.16 13.30
CA LEU A 146 -15.63 -6.14 12.32
C LEU A 146 -16.85 -5.33 11.86
N PRO A 147 -16.66 -4.09 11.33
CA PRO A 147 -15.42 -3.31 11.40
C PRO A 147 -15.17 -2.83 12.85
N LEU A 148 -13.90 -2.64 13.20
CA LEU A 148 -13.47 -2.06 14.47
C LEU A 148 -13.68 -0.55 14.49
N THR A 149 -13.49 0.11 13.34
CA THR A 149 -13.67 1.55 13.17
C THR A 149 -15.10 1.88 12.74
N ILE A 150 -15.75 2.83 13.42
CA ILE A 150 -17.12 3.27 13.10
C ILE A 150 -17.15 3.89 11.70
N GLY A 151 -18.09 3.42 10.87
CA GLY A 151 -18.27 3.90 9.50
C GLY A 151 -17.25 3.34 8.50
N ALA A 152 -16.28 2.54 8.94
CA ALA A 152 -15.37 1.86 8.04
C ALA A 152 -16.03 0.62 7.41
N VAL A 153 -15.47 0.16 6.29
CA VAL A 153 -15.78 -1.15 5.71
C VAL A 153 -14.56 -2.06 5.81
N THR A 154 -14.78 -3.33 6.15
CA THR A 154 -13.68 -4.31 6.14
C THR A 154 -13.60 -5.03 4.80
N GLN A 155 -12.39 -5.04 4.24
CA GLN A 155 -12.06 -5.71 2.99
C GLN A 155 -11.00 -6.78 3.23
N PHE A 156 -10.96 -7.79 2.36
CA PHE A 156 -9.90 -8.79 2.30
C PHE A 156 -9.33 -8.88 0.89
N TRP A 157 -8.08 -9.31 0.77
CA TRP A 157 -7.48 -9.56 -0.54
C TRP A 157 -7.88 -10.95 -1.04
N ASN A 158 -8.58 -11.03 -2.18
CA ASN A 158 -9.03 -12.30 -2.76
C ASN A 158 -7.96 -13.01 -3.61
N GLY A 159 -6.80 -12.38 -3.82
CA GLY A 159 -5.74 -12.83 -4.72
C GLY A 159 -5.48 -11.86 -5.88
N THR A 160 -6.48 -11.09 -6.29
CA THR A 160 -6.41 -10.15 -7.44
C THR A 160 -6.90 -8.73 -7.10
N SER A 161 -7.78 -8.59 -6.12
CA SER A 161 -8.40 -7.32 -5.74
C SER A 161 -8.86 -7.35 -4.29
N TRP A 162 -9.09 -6.16 -3.73
CA TRP A 162 -9.77 -6.00 -2.45
C TRP A 162 -11.28 -6.21 -2.62
N GLU A 163 -11.85 -7.10 -1.82
CA GLU A 163 -13.29 -7.37 -1.77
C GLU A 163 -13.84 -7.13 -0.38
N HIS A 164 -15.13 -6.78 -0.29
CA HIS A 164 -15.79 -6.64 1.01
C HIS A 164 -15.85 -7.99 1.73
N LEU A 165 -15.48 -8.00 3.01
CA LEU A 165 -15.53 -9.21 3.83
C LEU A 165 -16.99 -9.57 4.17
N ALA A 166 -17.84 -8.59 4.43
CA ALA A 166 -19.28 -8.82 4.50
C ALA A 166 -19.98 -7.99 3.44
N SER A 167 -21.06 -8.53 2.87
CA SER A 167 -21.96 -7.76 2.03
C SER A 167 -22.41 -6.53 2.83
N THR A 168 -22.14 -5.34 2.30
CA THR A 168 -22.67 -4.10 2.88
C THR A 168 -24.19 -4.25 2.97
N PRO A 169 -24.85 -3.92 4.10
CA PRO A 169 -26.31 -3.84 4.07
C PRO A 169 -26.70 -2.89 2.94
N ALA A 170 -27.56 -3.36 2.04
CA ALA A 170 -28.15 -2.51 1.02
C ALA A 170 -28.78 -1.30 1.72
N THR A 171 -28.37 -0.11 1.30
CA THR A 171 -28.92 1.15 1.82
C THR A 171 -30.34 1.35 1.29
#